data_AF-X0UEC5-F1
#
_entry.id   AF-X0UEC5-F1
#
_cell.length_a   1.000
_cell.length_b   1.000
_cell.length_c   1.000
_cell.angle_alpha   90.00
_cell.angle_beta   90.00
_cell.angle_gamma   90.00
#
_symmetry.space_group_name_H-M   'P 1'
#
loop_
_entity.id
_entity.type
_entity.pdbx_description
1 polymer ?
#
loop_
_entity_poly.entity_id
_entity_poly.type
_entity_poly.pdbx_seq_one_letter_code
_entity_poly.pdbx_strand_id
1 'polypeptide(L)'
;VNDTAMSYLQAVQNYEAMQGEVFNVGDESMNCTKQHVAETVTRHVPMKVMIEEQGHDPDGRDYTVNYERIREKTGFVAKVGLTAGVEEVAAAARFCRMKADWRFTP
;
A
#
# COMPACT_ATOMS: atom_id res chain seq x y z
N VAL A 1 1.43 -7.11 3.76
CA VAL A 1 0.78 -8.45 3.90
C VAL A 1 0.38 -8.72 5.35
N ASN A 2 1.28 -8.50 6.31
CA ASN A 2 1.01 -8.73 7.74
C ASN A 2 -0.21 -7.96 8.27
N ASP A 3 -0.32 -6.66 7.97
CA ASP A 3 -1.48 -5.84 8.40
C ASP A 3 -2.80 -6.31 7.78
N THR A 4 -2.77 -6.79 6.53
CA THR A 4 -3.94 -7.40 5.87
C THR A 4 -4.37 -8.67 6.61
N ALA A 5 -3.44 -9.54 6.97
CA ALA A 5 -3.75 -10.74 7.76
C ALA A 5 -4.34 -10.38 9.14
N MET A 6 -3.76 -9.38 9.82
CA MET A 6 -4.31 -8.87 11.08
C MET A 6 -5.71 -8.29 10.93
N SER A 7 -6.04 -7.66 9.80
CA SER A 7 -7.39 -7.13 9.58
C SER A 7 -8.47 -8.22 9.50
N TYR A 8 -8.14 -9.41 8.97
CA TYR A 8 -9.06 -10.55 9.00
C TYR A 8 -9.27 -11.04 10.43
N LEU A 9 -8.20 -11.09 11.23
CA LEU A 9 -8.30 -11.44 12.64
C LEU A 9 -9.18 -10.42 13.40
N GLN A 10 -9.01 -9.12 13.12
CA GLN A 10 -9.88 -8.09 13.68
C GLN A 10 -11.34 -8.30 13.31
N ALA A 11 -11.63 -8.64 12.05
CA ALA A 11 -12.99 -8.89 11.60
C ALA A 11 -13.64 -10.09 12.30
N VAL A 12 -12.87 -11.16 12.53
CA VAL A 12 -13.35 -12.34 13.27
C VAL A 12 -13.58 -12.02 14.75
N GLN A 13 -12.65 -11.30 15.38
CA GLN A 13 -12.73 -10.97 16.81
C GLN A 13 -13.81 -9.92 17.12
N ASN A 14 -14.13 -9.03 16.17
CA ASN A 14 -15.08 -7.93 16.35
C ASN A 14 -16.31 -8.08 15.43
N TYR A 15 -16.73 -9.31 15.14
CA TYR A 15 -17.80 -9.59 14.19
C TYR A 15 -19.08 -8.78 14.47
N GLU A 16 -19.55 -8.76 15.73
CA GLU A 16 -20.77 -8.03 16.12
C GLU A 16 -20.66 -6.51 15.84
N ALA A 17 -19.49 -5.93 16.01
CA ALA A 17 -19.25 -4.50 15.78
C ALA A 17 -19.08 -4.14 14.29
N MET A 18 -18.74 -5.13 13.46
CA MET A 18 -18.41 -4.94 12.04
C MET A 18 -19.48 -5.47 11.07
N GLN A 19 -20.36 -6.36 11.52
CA GLN A 19 -21.38 -6.97 10.66
C GLN A 19 -22.29 -5.90 10.04
N GLY A 20 -22.53 -6.02 8.72
CA GLY A 20 -23.43 -5.13 7.98
C GLY A 20 -22.81 -3.81 7.52
N GLU A 21 -21.52 -3.60 7.78
CA GLU A 21 -20.79 -2.40 7.37
C GLU A 21 -19.56 -2.72 6.51
N VAL A 22 -19.12 -1.71 5.75
CA VAL A 22 -17.89 -1.77 4.95
C VAL A 22 -16.83 -0.92 5.62
N PHE A 23 -15.60 -1.44 5.66
CA PHE A 23 -14.46 -0.83 6.32
C PHE A 23 -13.29 -0.71 5.35
N ASN A 24 -12.71 0.49 5.30
CA ASN A 24 -11.36 0.66 4.77
C ASN A 24 -10.37 0.14 5.82
N VAL A 25 -9.33 -0.56 5.38
CA VAL A 25 -8.29 -1.10 6.25
C VAL A 25 -6.96 -0.46 5.86
N GLY A 26 -6.30 0.18 6.81
CA GLY A 26 -5.04 0.90 6.59
C GLY A 26 -4.84 1.98 7.64
N ASP A 27 -4.01 2.96 7.29
CA ASP A 27 -3.68 4.10 8.14
C ASP A 27 -3.51 5.35 7.28
N GLU A 28 -4.00 6.49 7.77
CA GLU A 28 -3.96 7.75 7.03
C GLU A 28 -2.52 8.21 6.71
N SER A 29 -1.54 7.80 7.52
CA SER A 29 -0.11 8.07 7.27
C SER A 29 0.41 7.42 5.98
N MET A 30 -0.33 6.48 5.41
CA MET A 30 0.01 5.79 4.16
C MET A 30 -0.79 6.28 2.94
N ASN A 31 -1.61 7.33 3.09
CA ASN A 31 -2.13 8.04 1.93
C ASN A 31 -0.98 8.74 1.21
N CYS A 32 -0.57 8.22 0.05
CA CYS A 32 0.62 8.66 -0.67
C CYS A 32 0.35 8.85 -2.16
N THR A 33 1.08 9.78 -2.79
CA THR A 33 1.06 9.95 -4.24
C THR A 33 1.90 8.86 -4.91
N LYS A 34 1.64 8.56 -6.19
CA LYS A 34 2.45 7.63 -6.98
C LYS A 34 3.93 8.04 -6.98
N GLN A 35 4.20 9.34 -7.06
CA GLN A 35 5.55 9.90 -6.99
C GLN A 35 6.22 9.58 -5.63
N HIS A 36 5.53 9.79 -4.51
CA HIS A 36 6.08 9.51 -3.18
C HIS A 36 6.45 8.02 -3.00
N VAL A 37 5.61 7.12 -3.53
CA VAL A 37 5.90 5.68 -3.53
C VAL A 37 7.14 5.38 -4.37
N ALA A 38 7.22 5.92 -5.59
CA ALA A 38 8.36 5.71 -6.48
C ALA A 38 9.69 6.23 -5.88
N GLU A 39 9.68 7.42 -5.29
CA GLU A 39 10.81 7.97 -4.56
C GLU A 39 11.23 7.10 -3.38
N THR A 40 10.27 6.53 -2.63
CA THR A 40 10.58 5.63 -1.53
C THR A 40 11.21 4.34 -2.04
N VAL A 41 10.66 3.74 -3.11
CA VAL A 41 11.20 2.53 -3.74
C VAL A 41 12.64 2.74 -4.24
N THR A 42 12.92 3.85 -4.93
CA THR A 42 14.26 4.12 -5.48
C THR A 42 15.36 4.24 -4.43
N ARG A 43 15.02 4.59 -3.17
CA ARG A 43 15.98 4.60 -2.06
C ARG A 43 16.45 3.19 -1.67
N HIS A 44 15.63 2.17 -1.86
CA HIS A 44 15.93 0.78 -1.48
C HIS A 44 16.29 -0.12 -2.68
N VAL A 45 15.89 0.28 -3.88
CA VAL A 45 16.13 -0.45 -5.13
C VAL A 45 16.59 0.55 -6.19
N PRO A 46 17.91 0.61 -6.49
CA PRO A 46 18.43 1.54 -7.48
C PRO A 46 17.78 1.30 -8.86
N MET A 47 16.97 2.24 -9.30
CA MET A 47 16.30 2.20 -10.60
C MET A 47 16.06 3.62 -11.12
N LYS A 48 15.88 3.75 -12.43
CA LYS A 48 15.45 4.99 -13.06
C LYS A 48 13.93 5.06 -13.06
N VAL A 49 13.37 6.06 -12.39
CA VAL A 49 11.94 6.40 -12.51
C VAL A 49 11.81 7.42 -13.65
N MET A 50 10.86 7.18 -14.55
CA MET A 50 10.48 8.12 -15.60
C MET A 50 9.11 8.66 -15.24
N ILE A 51 8.99 9.98 -15.19
CA ILE A 51 7.73 10.68 -14.96
C ILE A 51 7.36 11.32 -16.29
N GLU A 52 6.21 10.94 -16.82
CA GLU A 52 5.66 11.50 -18.05
C GLU A 52 4.57 12.50 -17.69
N GLU A 53 4.84 13.79 -17.90
CA GLU A 53 3.85 14.85 -17.67
C GLU A 53 2.84 14.96 -18.83
N GLN A 54 3.19 14.41 -19.99
CA GLN A 54 2.38 14.44 -21.22
C GLN A 54 1.85 13.03 -21.49
N GLY A 55 0.81 12.66 -20.76
CA GLY A 55 0.14 11.37 -20.91
C GLY A 55 -1.20 11.41 -20.17
N HIS A 56 -2.19 10.68 -20.68
CA HIS A 56 -3.42 10.47 -19.93
C HIS A 56 -3.22 9.26 -19.03
N ASP A 57 -3.17 9.46 -17.71
CA ASP A 57 -3.25 8.34 -16.77
C ASP A 57 -4.61 7.66 -16.98
N PRO A 58 -4.67 6.43 -17.53
CA PRO A 58 -5.93 5.72 -17.70
C PRO A 58 -6.62 5.48 -16.34
N ASP A 59 -5.87 5.61 -15.24
CA ASP A 59 -6.34 5.59 -13.86
C ASP A 59 -6.10 6.92 -13.14
N GLY A 60 -6.81 7.97 -13.56
CA GLY A 60 -6.80 9.30 -12.94
C GLY A 60 -7.53 9.41 -11.59
N ARG A 61 -7.59 8.34 -10.80
CA ARG A 61 -8.21 8.38 -9.46
C ARG A 61 -7.21 8.93 -8.44
N ASP A 62 -7.52 10.10 -7.92
CA ASP A 62 -6.87 10.68 -6.75
C ASP A 62 -7.80 10.56 -5.54
N TYR A 63 -7.53 9.59 -4.66
CA TYR A 63 -8.30 9.44 -3.43
C TYR A 63 -7.37 9.37 -2.22
N THR A 64 -7.80 10.01 -1.14
CA THR A 64 -7.34 9.70 0.22
C THR A 64 -8.38 8.82 0.87
N VAL A 65 -7.93 7.81 1.60
CA VAL A 65 -8.81 6.89 2.31
C VAL A 65 -8.89 7.32 3.77
N ASN A 66 -10.10 7.45 4.28
CA ASN A 66 -10.35 7.61 5.71
C ASN A 66 -10.45 6.21 6.36
N TYR A 67 -9.67 5.99 7.42
CA TYR A 67 -9.59 4.75 8.18
C TYR A 67 -10.11 4.90 9.62
N GLU A 68 -10.74 6.04 9.95
CA GLU A 68 -11.30 6.37 11.25
C GLU A 68 -12.29 5.32 11.72
N ARG A 69 -13.20 4.87 10.84
CA ARG A 69 -14.22 3.87 11.19
C ARG A 69 -13.62 2.58 11.74
N ILE A 70 -12.59 2.02 11.10
CA ILE A 70 -12.00 0.76 11.57
C ILE A 70 -11.21 0.99 12.87
N ARG A 71 -10.51 2.11 12.96
CA ARG A 71 -9.75 2.49 14.15
C ARG A 71 -10.65 2.68 15.37
N GLU A 72 -11.76 3.40 15.22
CA GLU A 72 -12.71 3.66 16.30
C GLU A 72 -13.47 2.42 16.75
N LYS A 73 -13.91 1.58 15.81
CA LYS A 73 -14.74 0.41 16.13
C LYS A 73 -13.97 -0.80 16.61
N THR A 74 -12.70 -0.95 16.20
CA THR A 74 -11.91 -2.17 16.48
C THR A 74 -10.57 -1.88 17.17
N GLY A 75 -10.13 -0.62 17.21
CA GLY A 75 -8.78 -0.27 17.64
C GLY A 75 -7.68 -0.66 16.65
N PHE A 76 -8.03 -1.03 15.41
CA PHE A 76 -7.04 -1.38 14.39
C PHE A 76 -6.11 -0.20 14.08
N VAL A 77 -4.81 -0.50 14.04
CA VAL A 77 -3.74 0.40 13.63
C VAL A 77 -2.78 -0.42 12.77
N ALA A 78 -2.46 0.07 11.57
CA ALA A 78 -1.46 -0.57 10.73
C ALA A 78 -0.09 -0.47 11.39
N LYS A 79 0.67 -1.57 11.38
CA LYS A 79 1.98 -1.63 12.04
C LYS A 79 3.13 -1.40 11.08
N VAL A 80 2.92 -1.63 9.79
CA VAL A 80 3.95 -1.52 8.76
C VAL A 80 3.70 -0.27 7.93
N GLY A 81 4.56 0.74 8.11
CA GLY A 81 4.55 1.95 7.28
C GLY A 81 5.17 1.72 5.89
N LEU A 82 5.02 2.71 5.00
CA LEU A 82 5.45 2.62 3.60
C LEU A 82 6.91 2.20 3.43
N THR A 83 7.86 2.85 4.11
CA THR A 83 9.30 2.55 4.01
C THR A 83 9.61 1.11 4.41
N ALA A 84 9.12 0.66 5.57
CA ALA A 84 9.34 -0.70 6.05
C ALA A 84 8.71 -1.73 5.10
N GLY A 85 7.51 -1.46 4.59
CA GLY A 85 6.86 -2.33 3.60
C GLY A 85 7.65 -2.43 2.28
N VAL A 86 8.21 -1.31 1.80
CA VAL A 86 9.07 -1.29 0.62
C VAL A 86 10.35 -2.11 0.85
N GLU A 87 10.98 -1.99 2.01
CA GLU A 87 12.16 -2.79 2.37
C GLU A 87 11.87 -4.30 2.35
N GLU A 88 10.76 -4.72 2.96
CA GLU A 88 10.32 -6.13 2.98
C GLU A 88 10.09 -6.67 1.56
N VAL A 89 9.35 -5.93 0.73
CA VAL A 89 9.04 -6.33 -0.64
C VAL A 89 10.32 -6.36 -1.50
N ALA A 90 11.21 -5.38 -1.35
CA ALA A 90 12.48 -5.35 -2.06
C ALA A 90 13.37 -6.53 -1.70
N ALA A 91 13.42 -6.92 -0.42
CA ALA A 91 14.15 -8.10 0.04
C ALA A 91 13.57 -9.38 -0.57
N ALA A 92 12.24 -9.52 -0.56
CA ALA A 92 11.54 -10.66 -1.17
C ALA A 92 11.79 -10.75 -2.69
N ALA A 93 11.71 -9.63 -3.41
CA ALA A 93 11.96 -9.58 -4.86
C ALA A 93 13.38 -10.04 -5.22
N ARG A 94 14.39 -9.61 -4.45
CA ARG A 94 15.78 -10.06 -4.61
C ARG A 94 15.94 -11.56 -4.34
N PHE A 95 15.32 -12.06 -3.27
CA PHE A 95 15.35 -13.48 -2.91
C PHE A 95 14.72 -14.36 -4.01
N CYS A 96 13.55 -13.96 -4.52
CA CYS A 96 12.84 -14.67 -5.58
C CYS A 96 13.48 -14.50 -6.97
N ARG A 97 14.57 -13.73 -7.11
CA ARG A 97 15.22 -13.40 -8.38
C ARG A 97 14.22 -12.92 -9.44
N MET A 98 13.27 -12.08 -9.01
CA MET A 98 12.26 -11.55 -9.91
C MET A 98 12.95 -10.82 -11.07
N LYS A 99 12.65 -11.24 -12.29
CA LYS A 99 13.04 -10.53 -13.51
C LYS A 99 11.87 -9.67 -13.95
N ALA A 100 12.15 -8.40 -14.23
CA ALA A 100 11.19 -7.57 -14.94
C ALA A 100 11.37 -7.82 -16.43
N ASP A 101 10.42 -8.50 -17.07
CA ASP A 101 10.36 -8.60 -18.53
C ASP A 101 9.69 -7.37 -19.16
N TRP A 102 9.46 -6.33 -18.36
CA TRP A 102 8.80 -5.11 -18.79
C TRP A 102 9.73 -4.32 -19.71
N ARG A 103 9.35 -4.23 -20.99
CA ARG A 103 10.03 -3.41 -21.99
C ARG A 103 9.25 -2.11 -22.14
N PHE A 104 9.77 -1.03 -21.56
CA PHE A 104 9.33 0.30 -21.95
C PHE A 104 9.81 0.52 -23.39
N THR A 105 8.86 0.62 -24.32
CA THR A 105 9.14 1.03 -25.69
C THR A 105 8.70 2.49 -25.77
N PRO A 106 9.63 3.45 -25.92
CA PRO A 106 9.31 4.88 -25.99
C PRO A 106 8.37 5.20 -27.16
#